data_AF-A0A1V5CFZ8-F1
#
_entry.id   AF-A0A1V5CFZ8-F1
#
_cell.length_a   1.000
_cell.length_b   1.000
_cell.length_c   1.000
_cell.angle_alpha   90.00
_cell.angle_beta   90.00
_cell.angle_gamma   90.00
#
_symmetry.space_group_name_H-M   'P 1'
#
loop_
_entity.id
_entity.type
_entity.pdbx_description
1 polymer ?
#
loop_
_entity_poly.entity_id
_entity_poly.type
_entity_poly.pdbx_seq_one_letter_code
_entity_poly.pdbx_strand_id
1 'polypeptide(L)'
;MDKINATVIANFIGGLIFYWIDMFIFTSDRLAVQWEVKDAVRCVDCGREARGYRVIRAKEYDRTRDIHPQFRCEACSEKKTEELRQRGIEI
;
A
#
# COMPACT_ATOMS: atom_id res chain seq x y z
N MET A 1 -31.85 16.21 30.22
CA MET A 1 -30.68 16.69 29.47
C MET A 1 -31.14 17.78 28.53
N ASP A 2 -30.57 18.98 28.63
CA ASP A 2 -30.84 20.06 27.66
C ASP A 2 -30.43 19.65 26.24
N LYS A 3 -31.20 20.08 25.24
CA LYS A 3 -30.96 19.77 23.82
C LYS A 3 -29.57 20.17 23.35
N ILE A 4 -29.02 21.24 23.93
CA ILE A 4 -27.66 21.72 23.68
C ILE A 4 -26.64 20.70 24.17
N ASN A 5 -26.79 20.19 25.40
CA ASN A 5 -25.89 19.19 25.97
C ASN A 5 -25.92 17.88 25.17
N ALA A 6 -27.10 17.46 24.71
CA ALA A 6 -27.23 16.29 23.84
C ALA A 6 -26.50 16.49 22.50
N THR A 7 -26.58 17.68 21.92
CA THR A 7 -25.90 18.00 20.65
C THR A 7 -24.38 18.02 20.82
N VAL A 8 -23.88 18.60 21.92
CA VAL A 8 -22.44 18.61 22.24
C VAL A 8 -21.91 17.19 22.43
N ILE A 9 -22.62 16.36 23.21
CA ILE A 9 -22.23 14.96 23.45
C ILE A 9 -22.23 14.17 22.14
N ALA A 10 -23.25 14.34 21.29
CA ALA A 10 -23.34 13.64 20.01
C ALA A 10 -22.16 13.99 19.08
N ASN A 11 -21.79 15.27 18.98
CA ASN A 11 -20.64 15.69 18.17
C ASN A 11 -19.31 15.21 18.76
N PHE A 12 -19.18 15.19 20.08
CA PHE A 12 -17.97 14.71 20.75
C PHE A 12 -17.77 13.20 20.54
N ILE A 13 -18.84 12.40 20.67
CA ILE A 13 -18.81 10.96 20.39
C ILE A 13 -18.51 10.71 18.92
N GLY A 14 -19.16 11.42 18.01
CA GLY A 14 -18.90 11.31 16.57
C GLY A 14 -17.45 11.62 16.22
N GLY A 15 -16.91 12.73 16.75
CA GLY A 15 -15.51 13.12 16.55
C GLY A 15 -14.53 12.08 17.12
N LEU A 16 -14.82 11.51 18.29
CA LEU A 16 -13.99 10.46 18.89
C LEU A 16 -14.01 9.17 18.05
N ILE A 17 -15.16 8.76 17.53
CA ILE A 17 -15.27 7.57 16.68
C ILE A 17 -14.43 7.75 15.41
N PHE A 18 -14.59 8.88 14.70
CA PHE A 18 -13.80 9.17 13.49
C PHE A 18 -12.30 9.20 13.78
N TYR A 19 -11.89 9.88 14.85
CA TYR A 19 -10.48 9.92 15.27
C TYR A 19 -9.87 8.53 15.45
N TRP A 20 -10.58 7.64 16.16
CA TRP A 20 -10.07 6.29 16.41
C TRP A 20 -10.06 5.42 15.15
N ILE A 21 -11.06 5.54 14.27
CA ILE A 21 -11.11 4.83 12.99
C ILE A 21 -9.95 5.25 12.09
N ASP A 22 -9.77 6.56 11.91
CA ASP A 22 -8.70 7.08 11.05
C ASP A 22 -7.32 6.67 11.62
N MET A 23 -7.13 6.83 12.94
CA MET A 23 -5.89 6.39 13.60
C MET A 23 -5.61 4.91 13.37
N PHE A 24 -6.62 4.05 13.45
CA PHE A 24 -6.48 2.62 13.23
C PHE A 24 -6.15 2.26 11.77
N ILE A 25 -6.81 2.92 10.80
CA ILE A 25 -6.55 2.72 9.37
C ILE A 25 -5.12 3.12 9.02
N PHE A 26 -4.66 4.29 9.48
CA PHE A 26 -3.32 4.79 9.16
C PHE A 26 -2.20 4.12 9.96
N THR A 27 -2.48 3.60 11.15
CA THR A 27 -1.50 2.83 11.94
C THR A 27 -1.37 1.39 11.45
N SER A 28 -2.34 0.87 10.71
CA SER A 28 -2.27 -0.49 10.17
C SER A 28 -1.27 -0.56 8.99
N ASP A 29 -0.12 -1.19 9.23
CA ASP A 29 0.92 -1.51 8.22
C ASP A 29 0.43 -2.31 7.00
N ARG A 30 -0.84 -2.77 7.00
CA ARG A 30 -1.49 -3.43 5.86
C ARG A 30 -1.57 -2.53 4.60
N LEU A 31 -1.48 -1.22 4.76
CA LEU A 31 -1.46 -0.24 3.66
C LEU A 31 -0.05 0.20 3.24
N ALA A 32 1.01 -0.35 3.85
CA ALA A 32 2.38 0.10 3.61
C ALA A 32 3.02 -0.50 2.33
N VAL A 33 2.24 -1.16 1.46
CA VAL A 33 2.76 -1.66 0.19
C VAL A 33 2.93 -0.49 -0.77
N GLN A 34 4.18 -0.08 -1.00
CA GLN A 34 4.53 1.02 -1.87
C GLN A 34 4.92 0.50 -3.24
N TRP A 35 4.22 0.99 -4.26
CA TRP A 35 4.47 0.65 -5.66
C TRP A 35 5.07 1.85 -6.41
N GLU A 36 6.15 1.62 -7.14
CA GLU A 36 6.68 2.52 -8.16
C GLU A 36 6.13 2.12 -9.52
N VAL A 37 5.57 3.07 -10.26
CA VAL A 37 5.11 2.85 -11.64
C VAL A 37 5.84 3.83 -12.57
N LYS A 38 6.37 3.32 -13.69
CA LYS A 38 7.01 4.12 -14.76
C LYS A 38 6.44 3.74 -16.12
N ASP A 39 6.21 4.72 -16.98
CA ASP A 39 5.49 4.50 -18.25
C ASP A 39 6.25 3.69 -19.31
N ALA A 40 7.55 3.92 -19.47
CA ALA A 40 8.36 3.26 -20.50
C ALA A 40 9.63 2.68 -19.86
N VAL A 41 9.54 1.43 -19.42
CA VAL A 41 10.71 0.70 -18.89
C VAL A 41 10.79 -0.68 -19.51
N ARG A 42 12.03 -1.13 -19.70
CA ARG A 42 12.32 -2.46 -20.21
C ARG A 42 12.16 -3.46 -19.07
N CYS A 43 11.21 -4.38 -19.21
CA CYS A 43 10.99 -5.44 -18.23
C CYS A 43 12.25 -6.30 -18.10
N VAL A 44 12.74 -6.54 -16.88
CA VAL A 44 13.91 -7.42 -16.64
C VAL A 44 13.66 -8.88 -17.06
N ASP A 45 12.43 -9.38 -16.91
CA ASP A 45 12.15 -10.80 -17.19
C ASP A 45 11.82 -11.07 -18.67
N CYS A 46 10.98 -10.25 -19.31
CA CYS A 46 10.55 -10.47 -20.71
C CYS A 46 11.20 -9.52 -21.74
N GLY A 47 11.92 -8.49 -21.30
CA GLY A 47 12.61 -7.56 -22.20
C GLY A 47 11.71 -6.59 -22.99
N ARG A 48 10.38 -6.65 -22.84
CA ARG A 48 9.43 -5.76 -23.52
C ARG A 48 9.44 -4.37 -22.88
N GLU A 49 9.31 -3.33 -23.70
CA GLU A 49 8.99 -1.98 -23.24
C GLU A 49 7.50 -1.86 -22.93
N ALA A 50 7.19 -1.58 -21.68
CA ALA A 50 5.83 -1.39 -21.21
C ALA A 50 5.84 -0.50 -19.96
N ARG A 51 4.64 -0.20 -19.44
CA ARG A 51 4.52 0.31 -18.08
C ARG A 51 5.12 -0.70 -17.11
N GLY A 52 6.11 -0.26 -16.35
CA GLY A 52 6.76 -1.11 -15.38
C GLY A 52 6.34 -0.79 -13.97
N TYR A 53 6.12 -1.86 -13.24
CA TYR A 53 5.69 -1.88 -11.86
C TYR A 53 6.84 -2.43 -11.02
N ARG A 54 7.04 -1.83 -9.86
CA ARG A 54 8.04 -2.27 -8.87
C ARG A 54 7.47 -2.10 -7.47
N VAL A 55 7.45 -3.17 -6.69
CA VAL A 55 7.22 -3.08 -5.25
C VAL A 55 8.49 -2.52 -4.60
N ILE A 56 8.38 -1.35 -3.97
CA ILE A 56 9.47 -0.70 -3.24
C ILE A 56 9.50 -1.21 -1.81
N ARG A 57 8.34 -1.27 -1.16
CA ARG A 57 8.19 -1.65 0.23
C ARG A 57 6.93 -2.50 0.41
N ALA A 58 7.02 -3.54 1.22
CA ALA A 58 5.94 -4.33 1.79
C ALA A 58 6.38 -4.76 3.20
N LYS A 59 5.47 -5.36 3.97
CA LYS A 59 5.65 -5.61 5.42
C LYS A 59 6.95 -6.33 5.79
N GLU A 60 7.34 -7.32 4.99
CA GLU A 60 8.60 -8.10 5.16
C GLU A 60 9.59 -7.89 4.00
N TYR A 61 9.42 -6.82 3.22
CA TYR A 61 10.20 -6.58 2.01
C TYR A 61 10.49 -5.09 1.83
N ASP A 62 11.71 -4.65 2.10
CA ASP A 62 12.14 -3.27 1.85
C ASP A 62 13.26 -3.23 0.80
N ARG A 63 12.96 -2.66 -0.36
CA ARG A 63 13.89 -2.42 -1.46
C ARG A 63 14.00 -0.94 -1.82
N THR A 64 13.69 -0.06 -0.87
CA THR A 64 13.79 1.41 -1.05
C THR A 64 15.22 1.84 -1.40
N ARG A 65 16.23 1.11 -0.90
CA ARG A 65 17.67 1.40 -1.13
C ARG A 65 18.34 0.52 -2.19
N ASP A 66 17.57 -0.20 -3.00
CA ASP A 66 18.14 -1.08 -4.02
C ASP A 66 18.86 -0.26 -5.11
N ILE A 67 20.14 -0.54 -5.31
CA ILE A 67 21.04 0.18 -6.23
C ILE A 67 20.69 -0.12 -7.70
N HIS A 68 20.05 -1.27 -7.98
CA HIS A 68 19.64 -1.68 -9.32
C HIS A 68 18.12 -1.87 -9.37
N PRO A 69 17.33 -0.80 -9.61
CA PRO A 69 15.88 -0.89 -9.59
C PRO A 69 15.36 -1.75 -10.75
N GLN A 70 14.77 -2.89 -10.41
CA GLN A 70 14.22 -3.86 -11.35
C GLN A 70 12.75 -3.58 -11.61
N PHE A 71 12.41 -3.07 -12.80
CA PHE A 71 11.02 -2.88 -13.23
C PHE A 71 10.53 -4.08 -14.02
N ARG A 72 9.27 -4.48 -13.77
CA ARG A 72 8.61 -5.58 -14.46
C ARG A 72 7.36 -5.07 -15.17
N CYS A 73 7.05 -5.58 -16.35
CA CYS A 73 5.75 -5.31 -16.96
C CYS A 73 4.62 -5.88 -16.08
N GLU A 74 3.38 -5.45 -16.33
CA GLU A 74 2.19 -5.86 -15.57
C GLU A 74 2.09 -7.39 -15.39
N ALA A 75 2.17 -8.15 -16.48
CA ALA A 75 2.05 -9.61 -16.45
C ALA A 75 3.19 -10.30 -15.68
N CYS A 76 4.42 -9.79 -15.76
CA CYS A 76 5.56 -10.33 -15.00
C CYS A 76 5.51 -9.91 -13.52
N SER A 77 4.98 -8.72 -13.24
CA SER A 77 4.79 -8.22 -11.88
C SER A 77 3.70 -9.02 -11.16
N GLU A 78 2.59 -9.33 -11.82
CA GLU A 78 1.49 -10.10 -11.24
C GLU A 78 1.95 -11.51 -10.83
N LYS A 79 2.66 -12.22 -11.72
CA LYS A 79 3.27 -13.52 -11.40
C LYS A 79 4.22 -13.44 -10.20
N LYS A 80 5.08 -12.42 -10.17
CA LYS A 80 6.02 -12.18 -9.06
C LYS A 80 5.27 -11.96 -7.74
N THR A 81 4.19 -11.17 -7.76
CA THR A 81 3.38 -10.90 -6.58
C THR A 81 2.69 -12.16 -6.07
N GLU A 82 2.19 -13.00 -6.97
CA GLU A 82 1.59 -14.29 -6.61
C GLU A 82 2.62 -15.24 -5.98
N GLU A 83 3.82 -15.33 -6.55
CA GLU A 83 4.95 -16.07 -5.95
C GLU A 83 5.29 -15.56 -4.54
N LEU A 84 5.31 -14.24 -4.35
CA LEU A 84 5.62 -13.64 -3.06
C LEU A 84 4.50 -13.87 -2.02
N ARG A 85 3.23 -13.84 -2.44
CA ARG A 85 2.09 -14.24 -1.59
C ARG A 85 2.16 -15.70 -1.18
N GLN A 86 2.52 -16.60 -2.11
CA GLN A 86 2.73 -18.03 -1.80
C GLN A 86 3.88 -18.24 -0.79
N ARG A 87 4.87 -17.35 -0.79
CA ARG A 87 5.97 -17.34 0.19
C ARG A 87 5.60 -16.73 1.54
N GLY A 88 4.37 -16.27 1.71
CA GLY A 88 3.88 -15.67 2.96
C GLY A 88 4.17 -14.17 3.11
N ILE A 89 4.71 -13.51 2.07
CA ILE A 89 4.94 -12.07 2.11
C ILE A 89 3.61 -11.37 1.80
N GLU A 90 3.10 -10.58 2.74
CA GLU A 90 1.89 -9.76 2.55
C GLU A 90 2.20 -8.59 1.58
N ILE A 91 1.66 -8.69 0.35
CA ILE A 91 1.73 -7.69 -0.74
C ILE A 91 0.33 -7.39 -1.26
#